data_AF-A0AAU1VY25-F1
#
_entry.id   AF-A0AAU1VY25-F1
#
_cell.length_a   1.000
_cell.length_b   1.000
_cell.length_c   1.000
_cell.angle_alpha   90.00
_cell.angle_beta   90.00
_cell.angle_gamma   90.00
#
_symmetry.space_group_name_H-M   'P 1'
#
loop_
_entity.id
_entity.type
_entity.pdbx_description
1 polymer ?
#
loop_
_entity_poly.entity_id
_entity_poly.type
_entity_poly.pdbx_seq_one_letter_code
_entity_poly.pdbx_strand_id
1 'polypeptide(L)' 'MEIQWRKSSKSSGAEGNNCLELAECDGEILLRESDNPDVVVRTTRAKLRAFLGGAKEGEFDDLA' A
#
# COMPACT_ATOMS: atom_id res chain seq x y z
N MET A 1 6.77 20.30 -1.54
CA MET A 1 5.54 19.77 -2.17
C MET A 1 4.92 18.79 -1.19
N GLU A 2 3.60 18.84 -1.00
CA GLU A 2 2.89 17.94 -0.08
C GLU A 2 2.54 16.64 -0.80
N ILE A 3 2.86 15.49 -0.20
CA ILE A 3 2.57 14.17 -0.77
C ILE A 3 1.06 13.91 -0.68
N GLN A 4 0.44 13.65 -1.84
CA GLN A 4 -1.00 13.40 -1.93
C GLN A 4 -1.29 11.90 -1.73
N TRP A 5 -1.61 11.53 -0.49
CA TRP A 5 -1.93 10.15 -0.11
C TRP A 5 -3.35 9.77 -0.49
N ARG A 6 -3.51 8.58 -1.07
CA ARG A 6 -4.81 7.99 -1.39
C ARG A 6 -5.03 6.73 -0.54
N LYS A 7 -6.02 6.81 0.34
CA LYS A 7 -6.54 5.67 1.10
C LYS A 7 -7.48 4.81 0.25
N SER A 8 -7.53 3.51 0.52
CA SER A 8 -8.49 2.61 -0.12
C SER A 8 -9.93 2.96 0.27
N SER A 9 -10.88 2.83 -0.66
CA SER A 9 -12.31 2.95 -0.35
C SER A 9 -12.87 1.75 0.43
N LYS A 10 -12.09 0.66 0.53
CA LYS A 10 -12.44 -0.52 1.34
C LYS A 10 -12.08 -0.36 2.82
N SER A 11 -11.44 0.75 3.17
CA SER A 11 -11.05 1.11 4.53
C SER A 11 -12.20 1.63 5.39
N SER A 12 -13.37 1.94 4.81
CA SER A 12 -14.52 2.42 5.55
C SER A 12 -15.45 1.25 5.91
N GLY A 13 -15.60 0.95 7.21
CA GLY A 13 -16.70 0.11 7.72
C GLY A 13 -16.33 -1.20 8.41
N ALA A 14 -15.06 -1.49 8.67
CA ALA A 14 -14.65 -2.61 9.52
C ALA A 14 -14.02 -2.07 10.82
N GLU A 15 -14.40 -2.61 11.97
CA GLU A 15 -13.65 -2.41 13.21
C GLU A 15 -12.25 -3.02 13.04
N GLY A 16 -11.21 -2.17 13.02
CA GLY A 16 -9.83 -2.55 12.71
C GLY A 16 -9.25 -1.70 11.57
N ASN A 17 -8.71 -0.53 11.93
CA ASN A 17 -8.47 0.61 11.03
C ASN A 17 -7.11 0.56 10.29
N ASN A 18 -6.52 -0.62 10.10
CA ASN A 18 -5.17 -0.78 9.51
C ASN A 18 -5.24 -0.66 7.99
N CYS A 19 -5.23 0.58 7.50
CA CYS A 19 -5.51 0.87 6.10
C CYS A 19 -4.24 1.26 5.36
N LEU A 20 -3.98 0.60 4.23
CA LEU A 20 -2.89 0.98 3.35
C LEU A 20 -3.24 2.25 2.55
N GLU A 21 -2.26 3.14 2.46
CA GLU A 21 -2.29 4.37 1.68
C GLU A 21 -1.19 4.37 0.62
N LEU A 22 -1.50 4.88 -0.55
CA LEU A 22 -0.59 4.95 -1.70
C LEU A 22 -0.43 6.39 -2.18
N ALA A 23 0.77 6.78 -2.60
CA ALA A 23 1.02 8.05 -3.28
C ALA A 23 2.01 7.87 -4.44
N GLU A 24 1.92 8.74 -5.45
CA GLU A 24 2.95 8.88 -6.49
C GLU A 24 3.82 10.09 -6.17
N CYS A 25 5.15 9.91 -6.15
CA CYS A 25 6.10 10.97 -5.84
C CYS A 25 7.39 10.74 -6.63
N ASP A 26 7.80 11.73 -7.43
CA ASP A 26 9.01 11.69 -8.26
C ASP A 26 9.14 10.42 -9.12
N GLY A 27 8.03 9.93 -9.67
CA GLY A 27 7.98 8.73 -10.52
C GLY A 27 7.99 7.39 -9.77
N GLU A 28 8.04 7.42 -8.44
CA GLU A 28 7.94 6.24 -7.58
C GLU A 28 6.57 6.15 -6.92
N ILE A 29 6.27 4.95 -6.41
CA ILE A 29 5.09 4.70 -5.58
C ILE A 29 5.55 4.60 -4.13
N LEU A 30 4.88 5.38 -3.29
CA LEU A 30 5.00 5.30 -1.84
C LEU A 30 3.82 4.49 -1.31
N LEU A 31 4.11 3.58 -0.38
CA LEU A 31 3.12 2.80 0.36
C LEU A 31 3.37 2.99 1.86
N ARG A 32 2.31 3.22 2.62
CA ARG A 32 2.36 3.24 4.09
C ARG A 32 1.07 2.70 4.67
N GLU A 33 1.10 2.42 5.97
CA GLU A 33 -0.06 2.04 6.75
C GLU A 33 -0.53 3.25 7.59
N SER A 34 -1.85 3.40 7.77
CA SER A 34 -2.41 4.62 8.36
C SER A 34 -2.07 4.83 9.83
N ASP A 35 -1.90 3.76 10.63
CA ASP A 35 -1.54 3.88 12.05
C ASP A 35 -0.03 3.99 12.25
N ASN A 36 0.77 3.69 11.21
CA ASN A 36 2.23 3.81 11.19
C ASN A 36 2.70 4.71 10.01
N PRO A 37 2.30 5.99 9.95
CA PRO A 37 2.48 6.84 8.77
C PRO A 37 3.95 7.24 8.48
N ASP A 38 4.84 7.04 9.44
CA ASP A 38 6.27 7.35 9.34
C ASP A 38 7.08 6.25 8.63
N VAL A 39 6.53 5.03 8.55
CA VAL A 39 7.16 3.91 7.85
C VAL A 39 6.66 3.88 6.41
N VAL A 40 7.51 4.38 5.49
CA VAL A 40 7.17 4.48 4.06
C VAL A 40 8.00 3.48 3.25
N VAL A 41 7.32 2.57 2.58
CA VAL A 41 7.92 1.69 1.57
C VAL A 41 7.95 2.43 0.23
N ARG A 42 9.14 2.62 -0.33
CA ARG A 42 9.32 3.12 -1.71
C ARG A 42 9.40 1.95 -2.67
N THR A 43 8.64 2.02 -3.76
CA THR A 43 8.65 1.00 -4.80
C THR A 43 8.38 1.60 -6.16
N THR A 44 8.46 0.79 -7.20
CA THR A 44 8.08 1.20 -8.56
C THR A 44 6.72 0.65 -8.92
N ARG A 45 6.06 1.28 -9.89
CA ARG A 45 4.78 0.79 -10.42
C ARG A 45 4.88 -0.64 -10.97
N ALA A 46 6.02 -1.04 -11.52
CA ALA A 46 6.26 -2.41 -11.99
C ALA A 46 6.34 -3.42 -10.84
N LYS A 47 7.12 -3.10 -9.80
CA LYS A 47 7.27 -3.96 -8.61
C LYS A 47 5.96 -4.10 -7.84
N LEU A 48 5.22 -3.01 -7.64
CA LEU A 48 3.91 -3.06 -6.98
C LEU A 48 2.91 -3.93 -7.77
N ARG A 49 2.90 -3.84 -9.11
CA ARG A 49 2.05 -4.71 -9.94
C ARG A 49 2.42 -6.19 -9.79
N ALA A 50 3.72 -6.52 -9.81
CA ALA A 50 4.19 -7.88 -9.61
C ALA A 50 3.78 -8.41 -8.23
N PHE A 51 4.00 -7.63 -7.17
CA PHE A 51 3.58 -7.98 -5.81
C PHE A 51 2.07 -8.25 -5.70
N LEU A 52 1.24 -7.38 -6.26
CA LEU A 52 -0.21 -7.57 -6.28
C LEU A 52 -0.65 -8.77 -7.13
N GLY A 53 0.15 -9.19 -8.11
CA GLY A 53 -0.05 -10.42 -8.88
C GLY A 53 0.18 -11.65 -7.98
N GLY A 54 1.39 -11.78 -7.42
CA GLY A 54 1.74 -12.88 -6.53
C GLY A 54 0.80 -13.01 -5.33
N ALA A 55 0.43 -11.88 -4.70
CA ALA A 55 -0.53 -11.89 -3.59
C ALA A 55 -1.92 -12.40 -3.97
N LYS A 56 -2.36 -12.20 -5.22
CA LYS A 56 -3.64 -12.77 -5.71
C LYS A 56 -3.52 -14.25 -6.07
N GLU A 57 -2.32 -14.70 -6.44
CA GLU A 57 -2.02 -16.09 -6.75
C GLU A 57 -1.73 -16.93 -5.49
N GLY A 58 -1.71 -16.30 -4.31
CA GLY A 58 -1.43 -16.96 -3.03
C GLY A 58 0.06 -17.20 -2.79
N GLU A 59 0.96 -16.52 -3.51
CA GLU A 59 2.42 -16.68 -3.40
C GLU A 59 2.95 -16.38 -1.99
N PHE A 60 2.18 -15.64 -1.18
CA PHE A 60 2.57 -15.16 0.14
C PHE A 60 1.64 -15.66 1.26
N ASP A 61 0.78 -16.66 1.00
CA ASP A 61 -0.20 -17.13 1.97
C ASP A 61 0.45 -17.86 3.16
N ASP A 62 1.71 -18.28 3.03
CA ASP A 62 2.52 -18.83 4.12
C ASP A 62 3.01 -17.76 5.12
N LEU A 63 2.86 -16.47 4.82
CA LEU A 63 3.21 -15.35 5.70
C LEU A 63 2.05 -14.85 6.57
N ALA A 64 0.82 -15.34 6.36
CA ALA A 64 -0.42 -14.83 6.96
C ALA A 64 -0.84 -15.55 8.26
#